data_AF-A0A925YIM9-F1
#
_entry.id   AF-A0A925YIM9-F1
#
_cell.length_a   1.000
_cell.length_b   1.000
_cell.length_c   1.000
_cell.angle_alpha   90.00
_cell.angle_beta   90.00
_cell.angle_gamma   90.00
#
_symmetry.space_group_name_H-M   'P 1'
#
loop_
_entity.id
_entity.type
_entity.pdbx_description
1 polymer ?
#
loop_
_entity_poly.entity_id
_entity_poly.type
_entity_poly.pdbx_seq_one_letter_code
_entity_poly.pdbx_strand_id
1 'polypeptide(L)'
;MAKVLSGQESPNDVSSRRVFIKGAATAAVATTLIASSDVLADVLPEPKFSSVALPENSLLDEAGLLHNPPDVKTVAAWKRELRGPSPDVSRRAKLHLLIGEYDVSVREMPEDALKHFESARKIAPTTSPLHGWAWFNHAFALYMNGQYADAAESYNDLLHKTDPAPVGFDRRAAASRLRHAGACSAQHASLAELGIPRPQKLDVLCAVAGLAISLKANKMPHDKRLMKMVVRHTGRGSNERDLVNACDKLRAMGKADVKAHVLVADEEGLKALPKPVIAHVEHDHFVTVVEANEKGVAYVCVDCGAWPGGRVDLSWEQWRAMQADGYICVVKAGSEADKVLAKLLDPDAKQETVSGVRFPGVRVAMNPFRPGQTLGNIAELSAMYRGLQGHIMALAVGGPPPSFVCGQPPAYPPCPPFT
;
A
#
# COMPACT_ATOMS: atom_id res chain seq x y z
N MET A 1 55.84 -40.73 2.43
CA MET A 1 54.63 -40.30 3.16
C MET A 1 53.42 -40.75 2.35
N ALA A 2 52.87 -41.92 2.74
CA ALA A 2 51.63 -42.51 2.23
C ALA A 2 50.42 -41.81 2.92
N LYS A 3 49.14 -41.93 2.54
CA LYS A 3 48.39 -42.99 1.85
C LYS A 3 47.01 -42.43 1.45
N VAL A 4 46.48 -42.93 0.34
CA VAL A 4 45.08 -42.87 -0.14
C VAL A 4 44.15 -43.65 0.79
N LEU A 5 42.91 -43.18 1.03
CA LEU A 5 41.62 -43.90 1.16
C LEU A 5 40.49 -42.84 1.07
N SER A 6 39.60 -42.76 0.08
CA SER A 6 38.51 -43.66 -0.34
C SER A 6 37.56 -44.08 0.79
N GLY A 7 36.34 -43.53 0.80
CA GLY A 7 35.22 -43.96 1.64
C GLY A 7 33.90 -43.68 0.95
N GLN A 8 33.35 -44.72 0.31
CA GLN A 8 31.96 -44.82 -0.12
C GLN A 8 31.09 -45.10 1.11
N GLU A 9 29.94 -44.43 1.24
CA GLU A 9 28.76 -45.00 1.91
C GLU A 9 27.46 -44.53 1.23
N SER A 10 26.57 -45.49 1.02
CA SER A 10 25.19 -45.43 0.53
C SER A 10 24.52 -46.70 1.07
N PRO A 11 23.18 -46.82 1.17
CA PRO A 11 22.16 -45.85 1.60
C PRO A 11 21.33 -46.44 2.75
N ASN A 12 20.83 -45.63 3.70
CA ASN A 12 19.82 -46.10 4.66
C ASN A 12 18.42 -45.57 4.30
N ASP A 13 17.68 -46.53 3.76
CA ASP A 13 16.24 -46.75 3.82
C ASP A 13 15.54 -46.10 5.03
N VAL A 14 14.63 -45.15 4.75
CA VAL A 14 13.53 -44.81 5.65
C VAL A 14 12.25 -44.77 4.84
N SER A 15 11.62 -45.93 4.75
CA SER A 15 10.21 -46.07 4.42
C SER A 15 9.34 -45.16 5.31
N SER A 16 8.76 -44.10 4.73
CA SER A 16 7.65 -43.37 5.34
C SER A 16 6.37 -43.73 4.59
N ARG A 17 5.51 -44.43 5.31
CA ARG A 17 4.18 -44.88 4.89
C ARG A 17 3.33 -43.69 4.47
N ARG A 18 3.01 -43.58 3.17
CA ARG A 18 1.89 -42.76 2.69
C ARG A 18 0.60 -43.51 2.95
N VAL A 19 -0.16 -43.06 3.95
CA VAL A 19 -1.57 -43.44 4.13
C VAL A 19 -2.38 -42.68 3.09
N PHE A 20 -2.88 -43.40 2.08
CA PHE A 20 -3.92 -42.92 1.18
C PHE A 20 -5.26 -42.92 1.92
N ILE A 21 -5.83 -41.75 2.19
CA ILE A 21 -7.26 -41.62 2.47
C ILE A 21 -7.94 -41.18 1.18
N LYS A 22 -8.60 -42.14 0.51
CA LYS A 22 -9.59 -41.87 -0.53
C LYS A 22 -10.86 -41.38 0.16
N GLY A 23 -11.21 -40.11 -0.04
CA GLY A 23 -12.53 -39.56 0.29
C GLY A 23 -13.09 -38.86 -0.94
N ALA A 24 -13.91 -39.56 -1.70
CA ALA A 24 -14.73 -38.99 -2.77
C ALA A 24 -15.95 -38.32 -2.13
N ALA A 25 -16.14 -37.02 -2.36
CA ALA A 25 -17.40 -36.35 -2.10
C ALA A 25 -17.76 -35.51 -3.32
N THR A 26 -18.62 -36.09 -4.14
CA THR A 26 -19.41 -35.45 -5.19
C THR A 26 -20.34 -34.42 -4.55
N ALA A 27 -20.21 -33.14 -4.93
CA ALA A 27 -21.23 -32.13 -4.67
C ALA A 27 -21.88 -31.77 -6.00
N ALA A 28 -23.12 -32.22 -6.15
CA ALA A 28 -23.96 -32.01 -7.31
C ALA A 28 -24.51 -30.57 -7.34
N VAL A 29 -24.66 -30.11 -8.58
CA VAL A 29 -25.43 -28.98 -9.08
C VAL A 29 -26.72 -28.71 -8.29
N ALA A 30 -26.90 -27.47 -7.85
CA ALA A 30 -28.22 -26.90 -7.59
C ALA A 30 -28.32 -25.56 -8.33
N THR A 31 -29.02 -25.60 -9.46
CA THR A 31 -29.43 -24.44 -10.26
C THR A 31 -30.82 -24.00 -9.79
N THR A 32 -31.02 -22.68 -9.73
CA THR A 32 -32.30 -21.95 -9.77
C THR A 32 -33.05 -21.66 -8.46
N LEU A 33 -33.01 -20.39 -8.04
CA LEU A 33 -34.20 -19.56 -7.82
C LEU A 33 -33.77 -18.08 -7.70
N ILE A 34 -33.96 -17.32 -8.78
CA ILE A 34 -33.93 -15.85 -8.76
C ILE A 34 -35.32 -15.41 -8.28
N ALA A 35 -35.40 -14.94 -7.05
CA ALA A 35 -36.55 -14.18 -6.57
C ALA A 35 -36.24 -12.69 -6.70
N SER A 36 -37.24 -11.94 -7.18
CA SER A 36 -37.23 -10.49 -7.45
C SER A 36 -36.74 -9.68 -6.23
N SER A 37 -35.95 -8.64 -6.53
CA SER A 37 -35.28 -7.74 -5.56
C SER A 37 -36.17 -6.66 -4.97
N ASP A 38 -37.49 -6.68 -5.17
CA ASP A 38 -38.35 -5.52 -4.91
C ASP A 38 -39.05 -5.55 -3.53
N VAL A 39 -38.70 -6.48 -2.63
CA VAL A 39 -39.44 -6.67 -1.35
C VAL A 39 -38.58 -6.46 -0.09
N LEU A 40 -37.29 -6.13 -0.20
CA LEU A 40 -36.38 -6.04 0.97
C LEU A 40 -35.84 -4.64 1.30
N ALA A 41 -36.33 -3.58 0.67
CA ALA A 41 -35.83 -2.22 0.90
C ALA A 41 -36.31 -1.54 2.20
N ASP A 42 -37.28 -2.12 2.94
CA ASP A 42 -38.01 -1.39 4.01
C ASP A 42 -37.80 -1.89 5.45
N VAL A 43 -36.84 -2.77 5.76
CA VAL A 43 -36.79 -3.42 7.10
C VAL A 43 -35.50 -3.24 7.91
N LEU A 44 -34.45 -2.57 7.43
CA LEU A 44 -33.24 -2.38 8.23
C LEU A 44 -32.96 -0.91 8.52
N PRO A 45 -33.03 -0.45 9.79
CA PRO A 45 -32.63 0.91 10.15
C PRO A 45 -31.15 1.09 9.84
N GLU A 46 -30.78 2.24 9.28
CA GLU A 46 -29.38 2.57 9.03
C GLU A 46 -28.56 2.44 10.32
N PRO A 47 -27.38 1.79 10.26
CA PRO A 47 -26.50 1.70 11.42
C PRO A 47 -26.08 3.11 11.82
N LYS A 48 -26.61 3.59 12.95
CA LYS A 48 -26.19 4.85 13.55
C LYS A 48 -24.75 4.69 14.04
N PHE A 49 -23.78 5.16 13.24
CA PHE A 49 -22.42 5.32 13.70
C PHE A 49 -22.42 6.35 14.82
N SER A 50 -22.27 5.87 16.07
CA SER A 50 -21.97 6.75 17.18
C SER A 50 -20.62 7.39 16.87
N SER A 51 -20.61 8.67 16.51
CA SER A 51 -19.39 9.45 16.36
C SER A 51 -18.64 9.38 17.67
N VAL A 52 -17.57 8.59 17.73
CA VAL A 52 -16.67 8.59 18.88
C VAL A 52 -16.10 10.01 18.92
N ALA A 53 -16.42 10.75 19.99
CA ALA A 53 -15.88 12.10 20.17
C ALA A 53 -14.36 12.00 20.17
N LEU A 54 -13.70 12.80 19.34
CA LEU A 54 -12.26 12.80 19.28
C LEU A 54 -11.69 13.11 20.65
N PRO A 55 -10.56 12.49 21.01
CA PRO A 55 -9.81 12.91 22.18
C PRO A 55 -9.47 14.40 22.02
N GLU A 56 -9.70 15.22 23.05
CA GLU A 56 -9.38 16.66 23.07
C GLU A 56 -7.89 16.98 22.76
N ASN A 57 -7.06 15.95 22.68
CA ASN A 57 -5.60 16.01 22.59
C ASN A 57 -5.03 15.44 21.29
N SER A 58 -5.84 14.87 20.39
CA SER A 58 -5.40 14.27 19.13
C SER A 58 -6.22 14.84 17.95
N LEU A 59 -5.56 15.10 16.83
CA LEU A 59 -6.19 15.37 15.53
C LEU A 59 -6.56 14.08 14.81
N LEU A 60 -5.89 12.96 15.15
CA LEU A 60 -6.13 11.66 14.57
C LEU A 60 -7.13 10.87 15.41
N ASP A 61 -8.06 10.21 14.74
CA ASP A 61 -8.77 9.10 15.36
C ASP A 61 -7.89 7.84 15.43
N GLU A 62 -8.45 6.77 15.98
CA GLU A 62 -7.80 5.47 16.13
C GLU A 62 -7.45 4.82 14.77
N ALA A 63 -8.13 5.23 13.69
CA ALA A 63 -7.84 4.82 12.33
C ALA A 63 -6.73 5.66 11.69
N GLY A 64 -6.17 6.65 12.40
CA GLY A 64 -5.14 7.54 11.88
C GLY A 64 -5.71 8.57 10.90
N LEU A 65 -7.02 8.80 10.92
CA LEU A 65 -7.70 9.76 10.07
C LEU A 65 -7.81 11.10 10.78
N LEU A 66 -7.53 12.18 10.04
CA LEU A 66 -7.66 13.54 10.54
C LEU A 66 -9.11 13.98 10.54
N HIS A 67 -9.58 14.39 11.71
CA HIS A 67 -10.84 15.11 11.83
C HIS A 67 -10.55 16.59 11.93
N ASN A 68 -11.11 17.39 11.01
CA ASN A 68 -10.87 18.83 10.91
C ASN A 68 -9.38 19.18 10.78
N PRO A 69 -8.73 18.86 9.63
CA PRO A 69 -7.31 19.10 9.43
C PRO A 69 -6.98 20.59 9.64
N PRO A 70 -5.98 20.92 10.48
CA PRO A 70 -5.62 22.31 10.72
C PRO A 70 -5.04 22.94 9.46
N ASP A 71 -5.35 24.22 9.24
CA ASP A 71 -4.75 24.96 8.13
C ASP A 71 -3.24 25.22 8.33
N VAL A 72 -2.56 25.58 7.24
CA VAL A 72 -1.12 25.83 7.24
C VAL A 72 -0.73 26.98 8.19
N LYS A 73 -1.60 27.97 8.40
CA LYS A 73 -1.31 29.12 9.28
C LYS A 73 -1.32 28.71 10.74
N THR A 74 -2.25 27.83 11.12
CA THR A 74 -2.39 27.23 12.44
C THR A 74 -1.16 26.41 12.79
N VAL A 75 -0.73 25.52 11.89
CA VAL A 75 0.49 24.73 12.09
C VAL A 75 1.73 25.60 12.15
N ALA A 76 1.81 26.66 11.33
CA ALA A 76 2.91 27.63 11.41
C ALA A 76 2.92 28.37 12.75
N ALA A 77 1.75 28.68 13.34
CA ALA A 77 1.65 29.26 14.67
C ALA A 77 2.15 28.30 15.75
N TRP A 78 1.75 27.02 15.71
CA TRP A 78 2.27 25.99 16.62
C TRP A 78 3.79 25.84 16.52
N LYS A 79 4.33 25.82 15.30
CA LYS A 79 5.78 25.76 15.08
C LYS A 79 6.51 27.00 15.59
N ARG A 80 5.90 28.19 15.54
CA ARG A 80 6.45 29.42 16.14
C ARG A 80 6.40 29.37 17.66
N GLU A 81 5.27 28.94 18.24
CA GLU A 81 5.09 28.78 19.69
C GLU A 81 6.14 27.83 20.27
N LEU A 82 6.37 26.69 19.62
CA LEU A 82 7.37 25.70 20.03
C LEU A 82 8.80 26.24 20.02
N ARG A 83 9.11 27.22 19.15
CA ARG A 83 10.41 27.91 19.09
C ARG A 83 10.50 29.15 19.98
N GLY A 84 9.36 29.62 20.50
CA GLY A 84 9.24 30.87 21.25
C GLY A 84 9.63 30.72 22.73
N PRO A 85 9.23 31.68 23.58
CA PRO A 85 9.39 31.57 25.03
C PRO A 85 8.81 30.25 25.51
N SER A 86 9.59 29.50 26.30
CA SER A 86 9.32 28.12 26.70
C SER A 86 7.85 27.89 27.09
N PRO A 87 7.01 27.27 26.22
CA PRO A 87 5.70 26.83 26.64
C PRO A 87 5.88 25.85 27.79
N ASP A 88 4.87 25.76 28.67
CA ASP A 88 4.86 24.78 29.73
C ASP A 88 5.01 23.36 29.15
N VAL A 89 5.47 22.43 30.00
CA VAL A 89 5.83 21.07 29.59
C VAL A 89 4.67 20.35 28.89
N SER A 90 3.44 20.50 29.40
CA SER A 90 2.25 19.86 28.84
C SER A 90 1.91 20.44 27.47
N ARG A 91 1.89 21.78 27.36
CA ARG A 91 1.66 22.46 26.09
C ARG A 91 2.70 22.10 25.05
N ARG A 92 3.99 22.02 25.43
CA ARG A 92 5.08 21.63 24.56
C ARG A 92 4.90 20.22 24.00
N ALA A 93 4.57 19.26 24.86
CA ALA A 93 4.29 17.88 24.43
C ALA A 93 3.09 17.82 23.47
N LYS A 94 2.01 18.55 23.78
CA LYS A 94 0.83 18.67 22.91
C LYS A 94 1.17 19.28 21.55
N LEU A 95 1.97 20.34 21.50
CA LEU A 95 2.40 20.93 20.23
C LEU A 95 3.20 19.94 19.37
N HIS A 96 4.12 19.19 19.96
CA HIS A 96 4.84 18.14 19.24
C HIS A 96 3.87 17.07 18.70
N LEU A 97 2.93 16.59 19.52
CA LEU A 97 1.92 15.62 19.10
C LEU A 97 1.11 16.12 17.89
N LEU A 98 0.50 17.31 18.00
CA LEU A 98 -0.34 17.88 16.94
C LEU A 98 0.43 18.16 15.64
N ILE A 99 1.68 18.62 15.74
CA ILE A 99 2.55 18.82 14.56
C ILE A 99 2.91 17.48 13.91
N GLY A 100 3.21 16.46 14.72
CA GLY A 100 3.49 15.12 14.21
C GLY A 100 2.29 14.52 13.48
N GLU A 101 1.09 14.65 14.03
CA GLU A 101 -0.16 14.20 13.41
C GLU A 101 -0.45 14.90 12.08
N TYR A 102 -0.23 16.21 12.03
CA TYR A 102 -0.31 16.97 10.79
C TYR A 102 0.75 16.51 9.77
N ASP A 103 1.99 16.31 10.22
CA ASP A 103 3.09 15.92 9.34
C ASP A 103 2.87 14.51 8.77
N VAL A 104 2.42 13.52 9.57
CA VAL A 104 2.16 12.16 9.08
C VAL A 104 0.96 12.11 8.16
N SER A 105 -0.12 12.87 8.43
CA SER A 105 -1.39 12.70 7.71
C SER A 105 -1.63 13.74 6.61
N VAL A 106 -1.38 15.04 6.84
CA VAL A 106 -1.58 16.06 5.79
C VAL A 106 -0.37 16.17 4.87
N ARG A 107 0.84 16.18 5.44
CA ARG A 107 2.06 16.30 4.64
C ARG A 107 2.60 14.95 4.16
N GLU A 108 2.05 13.85 4.67
CA GLU A 108 2.49 12.49 4.36
C GLU A 108 4.01 12.33 4.61
N MET A 109 4.53 12.90 5.70
CA MET A 109 5.95 12.89 6.09
C MET A 109 6.15 12.09 7.39
N PRO A 110 6.04 10.75 7.36
CA PRO A 110 6.17 9.92 8.56
C PRO A 110 7.49 10.12 9.29
N GLU A 111 8.61 10.32 8.59
CA GLU A 111 9.92 10.56 9.23
C GLU A 111 9.99 11.84 10.06
N ASP A 112 9.37 12.92 9.58
CA ASP A 112 9.31 14.17 10.34
C ASP A 112 8.36 14.00 11.54
N ALA A 113 7.26 13.28 11.34
CA ALA A 113 6.32 12.97 12.41
C ALA A 113 6.94 12.12 13.53
N LEU A 114 7.78 11.13 13.19
CA LEU A 114 8.50 10.30 14.17
C LEU A 114 9.31 11.14 15.17
N LYS A 115 10.06 12.15 14.68
CA LYS A 115 10.84 13.07 15.53
C LYS A 115 9.95 13.85 16.50
N HIS A 116 8.78 14.27 16.01
CA HIS A 116 7.79 14.98 16.81
C HIS A 116 7.16 14.07 17.87
N PHE A 117 6.73 12.86 17.50
CA PHE A 117 6.16 11.90 18.44
C PHE A 117 7.16 11.43 19.50
N GLU A 118 8.41 11.19 19.12
CA GLU A 118 9.47 10.85 20.07
C GLU A 118 9.70 11.99 21.08
N SER A 119 9.71 13.24 20.60
CA SER A 119 9.83 14.42 21.48
C SER A 119 8.65 14.54 22.43
N ALA A 120 7.41 14.39 21.93
CA ALA A 120 6.21 14.41 22.77
C ALA A 120 6.25 13.31 23.86
N ARG A 121 6.66 12.09 23.50
CA ARG A 121 6.78 10.96 24.42
C ARG A 121 7.84 11.21 25.51
N LYS A 122 8.97 11.83 25.17
CA LYS A 122 10.05 12.17 26.14
C LYS A 122 9.65 13.28 27.11
N ILE A 123 8.83 14.23 26.67
CA ILE A 123 8.44 15.41 27.45
C ILE A 123 7.22 15.14 28.33
N ALA A 124 6.24 14.38 27.82
CA ALA A 124 5.02 14.08 28.55
C ALA A 124 5.28 13.11 29.72
N PRO A 125 4.67 13.32 30.90
CA PRO A 125 4.69 12.33 31.98
C PRO A 125 4.16 10.98 31.48
N THR A 126 4.77 9.87 31.91
CA THR A 126 4.37 8.51 31.48
C THR A 126 2.92 8.16 31.80
N THR A 127 2.35 8.76 32.85
CA THR A 127 0.95 8.62 33.26
C THR A 127 -0.02 9.55 32.51
N SER A 128 0.48 10.44 31.65
CA SER A 128 -0.35 11.38 30.90
C SER A 128 -0.95 10.73 29.64
N PRO A 129 -2.21 11.03 29.28
CA PRO A 129 -2.78 10.67 27.99
C PRO A 129 -1.94 11.09 26.77
N LEU A 130 -1.21 12.21 26.88
CA LEU A 130 -0.32 12.69 25.80
C LEU A 130 0.83 11.71 25.52
N HIS A 131 1.34 11.03 26.55
CA HIS A 131 2.40 10.05 26.39
C HIS A 131 1.91 8.82 25.63
N GLY A 132 0.72 8.30 25.99
CA GLY A 132 0.10 7.19 25.28
C GLY A 132 -0.22 7.50 23.82
N TRP A 133 -0.80 8.68 23.53
CA TRP A 133 -1.05 9.12 22.15
C TRP A 133 0.24 9.28 21.35
N ALA A 134 1.26 9.92 21.93
CA ALA A 134 2.55 10.08 21.25
C ALA A 134 3.18 8.73 20.91
N TRP A 135 3.09 7.73 21.79
CA TRP A 135 3.60 6.40 21.50
C TRP A 135 2.76 5.69 20.43
N PHE A 136 1.43 5.69 20.56
CA PHE A 136 0.55 5.10 19.54
C PHE A 136 0.82 5.70 18.15
N ASN A 137 0.88 7.03 18.05
CA ASN A 137 1.14 7.72 16.79
C ASN A 137 2.58 7.53 16.29
N HIS A 138 3.56 7.33 17.17
CA HIS A 138 4.91 6.93 16.78
C HIS A 138 4.90 5.56 16.08
N ALA A 139 4.23 4.56 16.67
CA ALA A 139 4.08 3.23 16.05
C ALA A 139 3.32 3.32 14.71
N PHE A 140 2.30 4.17 14.63
CA PHE A 140 1.60 4.45 13.38
C PHE A 140 2.50 5.09 12.32
N ALA A 141 3.35 6.06 12.69
CA ALA A 141 4.29 6.67 11.74
C ALA A 141 5.36 5.69 11.25
N LEU A 142 5.84 4.76 12.09
CA LEU A 142 6.71 3.66 11.67
C LEU A 142 6.02 2.79 10.62
N TYR A 143 4.76 2.43 10.86
CA TYR A 143 3.94 1.66 9.91
C TYR A 143 3.81 2.40 8.57
N MET A 144 3.45 3.69 8.59
CA MET A 144 3.33 4.51 7.38
C MET A 144 4.68 4.73 6.64
N ASN A 145 5.81 4.49 7.31
CA ASN A 145 7.15 4.54 6.71
C ASN A 145 7.60 3.18 6.12
N GLY A 146 6.73 2.16 6.16
CA GLY A 146 7.04 0.79 5.74
C GLY A 146 7.90 0.00 6.74
N GLN A 147 8.18 0.53 7.92
CA GLN A 147 8.99 -0.12 8.96
C GLN A 147 8.11 -1.06 9.82
N TYR A 148 7.55 -2.10 9.21
CA TYR A 148 6.51 -2.91 9.84
C TYR A 148 6.97 -3.69 11.07
N ALA A 149 8.21 -4.20 11.06
CA ALA A 149 8.79 -4.88 12.22
C ALA A 149 8.89 -3.94 13.44
N ASP A 150 9.47 -2.75 13.23
CA ASP A 150 9.60 -1.72 14.26
C ASP A 150 8.23 -1.23 14.74
N ALA A 151 7.27 -1.08 13.82
CA ALA A 151 5.90 -0.71 14.16
C ALA A 151 5.22 -1.78 15.04
N ALA A 152 5.33 -3.06 14.67
CA ALA A 152 4.79 -4.17 15.43
C ALA A 152 5.41 -4.24 16.83
N GLU A 153 6.73 -4.13 16.94
CA GLU A 153 7.41 -4.07 18.24
C GLU A 153 6.92 -2.87 19.06
N SER A 154 6.82 -1.69 18.45
CA SER A 154 6.37 -0.47 19.14
C SER A 154 4.95 -0.59 19.69
N TYR A 155 4.02 -1.19 18.95
CA TYR A 155 2.66 -1.47 19.43
C TYR A 155 2.63 -2.54 20.52
N ASN A 156 3.43 -3.60 20.39
CA ASN A 156 3.54 -4.64 21.40
C ASN A 156 4.04 -4.05 22.73
N ASP A 157 5.05 -3.19 22.66
CA ASP A 157 5.64 -2.57 23.84
C ASP A 157 4.67 -1.60 24.52
N LEU A 158 3.93 -0.81 23.73
CA LEU A 158 2.84 0.04 24.21
C LEU A 158 1.75 -0.76 24.97
N LEU A 159 1.48 -1.99 24.56
CA LEU A 159 0.44 -2.83 25.15
C LEU A 159 0.90 -3.61 26.38
N HIS A 160 2.19 -3.94 26.46
CA HIS A 160 2.69 -4.99 27.37
C HIS A 160 3.94 -4.64 28.20
N LYS A 161 4.82 -3.72 27.76
CA LYS A 161 6.16 -3.54 28.38
C LYS A 161 6.27 -2.33 29.34
N THR A 162 5.16 -1.81 29.84
CA THR A 162 5.14 -0.55 30.58
C THR A 162 4.41 -0.66 31.92
N ASP A 163 5.06 -0.22 32.99
CA ASP A 163 4.46 -0.04 34.32
C ASP A 163 4.82 1.38 34.85
N PRO A 164 3.83 2.28 35.05
CA PRO A 164 2.40 2.08 34.79
C PRO A 164 2.10 1.98 33.28
N ALA A 165 1.01 1.29 32.94
CA ALA A 165 0.53 1.22 31.56
C ALA A 165 0.15 2.62 31.06
N PRO A 166 0.60 3.06 29.86
CA PRO A 166 0.20 4.31 29.26
C PRO A 166 -1.32 4.37 29.10
N VAL A 167 -1.86 5.57 29.28
CA VAL A 167 -3.29 5.85 29.14
C VAL A 167 -3.52 6.77 27.94
N GLY A 168 -4.79 6.99 27.59
CA GLY A 168 -5.18 7.98 26.60
C GLY A 168 -5.45 7.44 25.20
N PHE A 169 -5.00 6.23 24.87
CA PHE A 169 -5.23 5.61 23.55
C PHE A 169 -6.21 4.43 23.64
N ASP A 170 -6.84 4.08 22.52
CA ASP A 170 -7.65 2.86 22.42
C ASP A 170 -6.74 1.61 22.29
N ARG A 171 -6.72 0.80 23.35
CA ARG A 171 -5.99 -0.47 23.40
C ARG A 171 -6.47 -1.47 22.34
N ARG A 172 -7.75 -1.47 21.98
CA ARG A 172 -8.30 -2.36 20.94
C ARG A 172 -7.77 -1.95 19.57
N ALA A 173 -7.76 -0.66 19.27
CA ALA A 173 -7.15 -0.14 18.05
C ALA A 173 -5.65 -0.50 17.98
N ALA A 174 -4.90 -0.29 19.05
CA ALA A 174 -3.49 -0.66 19.13
C ALA A 174 -3.26 -2.16 18.89
N ALA A 175 -4.07 -3.02 19.51
CA ALA A 175 -3.99 -4.47 19.29
C ALA A 175 -4.33 -4.87 17.84
N SER A 176 -5.26 -4.16 17.20
CA SER A 176 -5.58 -4.37 15.79
C SER A 176 -4.41 -3.97 14.89
N ARG A 177 -3.79 -2.82 15.16
CA ARG A 177 -2.61 -2.35 14.43
C ARG A 177 -1.40 -3.25 14.63
N LEU A 178 -1.18 -3.76 15.85
CA LEU A 178 -0.16 -4.76 16.13
C LEU A 178 -0.32 -6.00 15.23
N ARG A 179 -1.53 -6.56 15.14
CA ARG A 179 -1.78 -7.72 14.28
C ARG A 179 -1.50 -7.41 12.82
N HIS A 180 -1.91 -6.25 12.33
CA HIS A 180 -1.67 -5.84 10.94
C HIS A 180 -0.16 -5.65 10.68
N ALA A 181 0.52 -4.82 11.47
CA ALA A 181 1.96 -4.59 11.33
C ALA A 181 2.76 -5.92 11.44
N GLY A 182 2.36 -6.81 12.35
CA GLY A 182 2.93 -8.15 12.48
C GLY A 182 2.73 -9.02 11.23
N ALA A 183 1.54 -8.98 10.62
CA ALA A 183 1.25 -9.69 9.36
C ALA A 183 2.10 -9.16 8.20
N CYS A 184 2.21 -7.83 8.04
CA CYS A 184 3.07 -7.21 7.02
C CYS A 184 4.55 -7.57 7.24
N SER A 185 5.03 -7.51 8.48
CA SER A 185 6.41 -7.90 8.82
C SER A 185 6.68 -9.38 8.54
N ALA A 186 5.73 -10.27 8.85
CA ALA A 186 5.85 -11.69 8.57
C ALA A 186 5.86 -11.96 7.07
N GLN A 187 5.02 -11.26 6.29
CA GLN A 187 5.04 -11.33 4.83
C GLN A 187 6.41 -10.89 4.29
N HIS A 188 6.99 -9.79 4.79
CA HIS A 188 8.32 -9.36 4.37
C HIS A 188 9.40 -10.40 4.68
N ALA A 189 9.33 -11.05 5.85
CA ALA A 189 10.23 -12.14 6.20
C ALA A 189 10.08 -13.34 5.23
N SER A 190 8.85 -13.76 4.92
CA SER A 190 8.59 -14.85 3.96
C SER A 190 9.08 -14.51 2.54
N LEU A 191 8.94 -13.25 2.10
CA LEU A 191 9.49 -12.81 0.81
C LEU A 191 11.04 -12.86 0.82
N ALA A 192 11.66 -12.47 1.93
CA ALA A 192 13.11 -12.55 2.08
C ALA A 192 13.62 -14.01 2.08
N GLU A 193 12.89 -14.94 2.70
CA GLU A 193 13.18 -16.38 2.63
C GLU A 193 13.10 -16.93 1.19
N LEU A 194 12.21 -16.37 0.36
CA LEU A 194 12.15 -16.64 -1.07
C LEU A 194 13.26 -15.95 -1.88
N GLY A 195 14.17 -15.22 -1.25
CA GLY A 195 15.25 -14.48 -1.92
C GLY A 195 14.79 -13.20 -2.62
N ILE A 196 13.60 -12.69 -2.31
CA ILE A 196 13.09 -11.42 -2.84
C ILE A 196 13.62 -10.30 -1.94
N PRO A 197 14.43 -9.36 -2.44
CA PRO A 197 14.96 -8.29 -1.62
C PRO A 197 13.82 -7.36 -1.18
N ARG A 198 13.77 -7.07 0.13
CA ARG A 198 12.82 -6.13 0.73
C ARG A 198 13.59 -5.03 1.46
N PRO A 199 13.27 -3.76 1.20
CA PRO A 199 13.87 -2.69 1.97
C PRO A 199 13.27 -2.69 3.39
N GLN A 200 14.08 -2.29 4.38
CA GLN A 200 13.60 -2.09 5.76
C GLN A 200 12.64 -0.91 5.88
N LYS A 201 12.70 0.02 4.91
CA LYS A 201 11.94 1.26 4.86
C LYS A 201 11.60 1.56 3.42
N LEU A 202 10.41 2.08 3.17
CA LEU A 202 9.99 2.44 1.82
C LEU A 202 10.85 3.59 1.25
N ASP A 203 11.50 3.39 0.09
CA ASP A 203 12.08 4.53 -0.65
C ASP A 203 10.97 5.29 -1.37
N VAL A 204 10.79 6.51 -0.91
CA VAL A 204 9.80 7.48 -1.40
C VAL A 204 9.98 7.86 -2.87
N LEU A 205 11.15 7.57 -3.45
CA LEU A 205 11.50 7.87 -4.84
C LEU A 205 11.31 6.68 -5.78
N CYS A 206 10.77 5.55 -5.34
CA CYS A 206 10.58 4.36 -6.18
C CYS A 206 9.74 4.65 -7.45
N ALA A 207 8.62 5.35 -7.33
CA ALA A 207 7.81 5.83 -8.45
C ALA A 207 8.58 6.82 -9.35
N VAL A 208 9.31 7.76 -8.73
CA VAL A 208 10.14 8.77 -9.41
C VAL A 208 11.20 8.08 -10.28
N ALA A 209 11.84 7.05 -9.75
CA ALA A 209 12.80 6.22 -10.46
C ALA A 209 12.15 5.44 -11.61
N GLY A 210 10.97 4.86 -11.39
CA GLY A 210 10.29 4.10 -12.43
C GLY A 210 9.87 4.93 -13.64
N LEU A 211 9.42 6.17 -13.40
CA LEU A 211 9.19 7.11 -14.49
C LEU A 211 10.49 7.45 -15.21
N ALA A 212 11.59 7.69 -14.49
CA ALA A 212 12.90 7.97 -15.08
C ALA A 212 13.36 6.83 -16.01
N ILE A 213 13.24 5.58 -15.55
CA ILE A 213 13.63 4.39 -16.32
C ILE A 213 12.78 4.27 -17.60
N SER A 214 11.47 4.49 -17.48
CA SER A 214 10.55 4.41 -18.63
C SER A 214 10.84 5.51 -19.65
N LEU A 215 11.11 6.75 -19.22
CA LEU A 215 11.49 7.84 -20.12
C LEU A 215 12.85 7.61 -20.78
N LYS A 216 13.83 7.08 -20.03
CA LYS A 216 15.13 6.70 -20.58
C LYS A 216 15.00 5.70 -21.72
N ALA A 217 14.17 4.66 -21.55
CA ALA A 217 13.92 3.67 -22.59
C ALA A 217 13.26 4.27 -23.85
N ASN A 218 12.43 5.30 -23.67
CA ASN A 218 11.82 6.07 -24.75
C ASN A 218 12.73 7.19 -25.32
N LYS A 219 14.00 7.24 -24.91
CA LYS A 219 15.00 8.26 -25.32
C LYS A 219 14.55 9.70 -24.98
N MET A 220 13.92 9.88 -23.82
CA MET A 220 13.40 11.17 -23.34
C MET A 220 14.19 11.70 -22.12
N PRO A 221 14.06 12.99 -21.78
CA PRO A 221 14.68 13.56 -20.58
C PRO A 221 14.24 12.84 -19.31
N HIS A 222 15.19 12.42 -18.47
CA HIS A 222 14.94 11.50 -17.35
C HIS A 222 15.85 11.72 -16.14
N ASP A 223 16.50 12.89 -16.03
CA ASP A 223 17.39 13.14 -14.90
C ASP A 223 16.61 13.24 -13.57
N LYS A 224 17.28 12.88 -12.46
CA LYS A 224 16.67 12.83 -11.13
C LYS A 224 16.01 14.15 -10.72
N ARG A 225 16.61 15.28 -11.09
CA ARG A 225 16.10 16.61 -10.72
C ARG A 225 14.80 16.90 -11.44
N LEU A 226 14.72 16.64 -12.75
CA LEU A 226 13.49 16.75 -13.52
C LEU A 226 12.39 15.85 -12.96
N MET A 227 12.70 14.58 -12.67
CA MET A 227 11.71 13.62 -12.17
C MET A 227 11.13 14.03 -10.81
N LYS A 228 11.97 14.46 -9.87
CA LYS A 228 11.50 15.01 -8.57
C LYS A 228 10.64 16.26 -8.71
N MET A 229 10.80 17.04 -9.79
CA MET A 229 10.00 18.23 -10.03
C MET A 229 8.62 17.90 -10.60
N VAL A 230 8.50 16.83 -11.41
CA VAL A 230 7.25 16.49 -12.10
C VAL A 230 6.41 15.46 -11.34
N VAL A 231 7.04 14.53 -10.64
CA VAL A 231 6.36 13.52 -9.81
C VAL A 231 6.17 14.08 -8.41
N ARG A 232 4.90 14.20 -7.99
CA ARG A 232 4.59 14.44 -6.57
C ARG A 232 5.05 13.22 -5.79
N HIS A 233 5.94 13.44 -4.83
CA HIS A 233 6.42 12.44 -3.91
C HIS A 233 6.40 13.05 -2.50
N THR A 234 5.92 12.29 -1.54
CA THR A 234 5.90 12.63 -0.11
C THR A 234 6.74 11.64 0.67
N GLY A 235 6.77 11.74 1.99
CA GLY A 235 7.42 10.74 2.84
C GLY A 235 6.72 9.37 2.81
N ARG A 236 5.51 9.26 2.25
CA ARG A 236 4.82 7.99 1.97
C ARG A 236 5.10 7.44 0.56
N GLY A 237 5.83 8.19 -0.26
CA GLY A 237 6.06 7.85 -1.67
C GLY A 237 5.16 8.62 -2.62
N SER A 238 4.86 8.03 -3.77
CA SER A 238 3.93 8.59 -4.77
C SER A 238 2.89 7.52 -5.05
N ASN A 239 1.67 7.92 -5.42
CA ASN A 239 0.67 6.94 -5.89
C ASN A 239 0.62 6.90 -7.42
N GLU A 240 -0.20 6.00 -7.98
CA GLU A 240 -0.36 5.85 -9.44
C GLU A 240 -0.83 7.13 -10.13
N ARG A 241 -1.75 7.88 -9.50
CA ARG A 241 -2.26 9.14 -10.05
C ARG A 241 -1.15 10.19 -10.13
N ASP A 242 -0.22 10.21 -9.19
CA ASP A 242 0.94 11.10 -9.22
C ASP A 242 1.83 10.82 -10.45
N LEU A 243 1.98 9.54 -10.84
CA LEU A 243 2.69 9.16 -12.07
C LEU A 243 1.96 9.56 -13.35
N VAL A 244 0.64 9.38 -13.41
CA VAL A 244 -0.18 9.83 -14.55
C VAL A 244 -0.11 11.36 -14.70
N ASN A 245 -0.33 12.08 -13.60
CA ASN A 245 -0.23 13.55 -13.57
C ASN A 245 1.17 14.04 -13.97
N ALA A 246 2.23 13.31 -13.59
CA ALA A 246 3.59 13.64 -13.98
C ALA A 246 3.80 13.54 -15.50
N CYS A 247 3.21 12.53 -16.15
CA CYS A 247 3.25 12.40 -17.61
C CYS A 247 2.53 13.56 -18.31
N ASP A 248 1.34 13.95 -17.83
CA ASP A 248 0.61 15.11 -18.36
C ASP A 248 1.40 16.40 -18.16
N LYS A 249 2.03 16.57 -16.99
CA LYS A 249 2.89 17.72 -16.68
C LYS A 249 4.12 17.78 -17.60
N LEU A 250 4.78 16.66 -17.85
CA LEU A 250 5.92 16.59 -18.78
C LEU A 250 5.53 17.03 -20.21
N ARG A 251 4.34 16.62 -20.67
CA ARG A 251 3.78 17.04 -21.97
C ARG A 251 3.46 18.52 -21.99
N ALA A 252 2.78 19.03 -20.96
CA ALA A 252 2.45 20.47 -20.85
C ALA A 252 3.69 21.36 -20.80
N MET A 253 4.80 20.87 -20.25
CA MET A 253 6.08 21.57 -20.22
C MET A 253 6.91 21.44 -21.51
N GLY A 254 6.42 20.70 -22.52
CA GLY A 254 7.16 20.40 -23.76
C GLY A 254 8.46 19.61 -23.52
N LYS A 255 8.54 18.86 -22.40
CA LYS A 255 9.76 18.10 -22.02
C LYS A 255 9.75 16.67 -22.54
N ALA A 256 8.58 16.05 -22.61
CA ALA A 256 8.42 14.72 -23.19
C ALA A 256 7.01 14.56 -23.76
N ASP A 257 6.91 13.97 -24.95
CA ASP A 257 5.64 13.65 -25.59
C ASP A 257 5.22 12.22 -25.22
N VAL A 258 4.65 12.08 -24.01
CA VAL A 258 4.33 10.79 -23.38
C VAL A 258 2.87 10.69 -22.96
N LYS A 259 2.43 9.44 -22.79
CA LYS A 259 1.15 9.09 -22.19
C LYS A 259 1.34 7.91 -21.24
N ALA A 260 0.63 7.95 -20.12
CA ALA A 260 0.54 6.86 -19.16
C ALA A 260 -0.77 6.08 -19.38
N HIS A 261 -0.67 4.77 -19.34
CA HIS A 261 -1.81 3.84 -19.38
C HIS A 261 -1.77 2.98 -18.13
N VAL A 262 -2.88 2.94 -17.38
CA VAL A 262 -3.02 2.15 -16.15
C VAL A 262 -3.83 0.90 -16.46
N LEU A 263 -3.33 -0.26 -16.03
CA LEU A 263 -3.84 -1.57 -16.44
C LEU A 263 -3.54 -2.65 -15.41
N VAL A 264 -4.25 -3.77 -15.52
CA VAL A 264 -3.99 -5.01 -14.78
C VAL A 264 -3.58 -6.08 -15.79
N ALA A 265 -2.61 -6.91 -15.42
CA ALA A 265 -2.14 -8.00 -16.27
C ALA A 265 -1.89 -9.26 -15.45
N ASP A 266 -2.21 -10.42 -16.03
CA ASP A 266 -1.64 -11.70 -15.57
C ASP A 266 -0.22 -11.89 -16.13
N GLU A 267 0.36 -13.09 -15.99
CA GLU A 267 1.72 -13.37 -16.46
C GLU A 267 1.88 -13.24 -17.98
N GLU A 268 0.90 -13.74 -18.75
CA GLU A 268 0.92 -13.63 -20.22
C GLU A 268 0.72 -12.19 -20.66
N GLY A 269 -0.19 -11.48 -20.00
CA GLY A 269 -0.36 -10.04 -20.18
C GLY A 269 0.94 -9.29 -19.87
N LEU A 270 1.59 -9.58 -18.74
CA LEU A 270 2.83 -8.93 -18.34
C LEU A 270 3.96 -9.21 -19.33
N LYS A 271 4.08 -10.43 -19.87
CA LYS A 271 5.02 -10.73 -20.97
C LYS A 271 4.73 -9.88 -22.21
N ALA A 272 3.46 -9.66 -22.55
CA ALA A 272 3.04 -8.92 -23.74
C ALA A 272 3.15 -7.39 -23.63
N LEU A 273 3.10 -6.83 -22.42
CA LEU A 273 3.14 -5.37 -22.23
C LEU A 273 4.45 -4.73 -22.72
N PRO A 274 4.41 -3.49 -23.24
CA PRO A 274 5.63 -2.76 -23.57
C PRO A 274 6.50 -2.57 -22.33
N LYS A 275 7.81 -2.78 -22.50
CA LYS A 275 8.81 -2.60 -21.45
C LYS A 275 9.60 -1.31 -21.67
N PRO A 276 10.01 -0.61 -20.59
CA PRO A 276 9.70 -0.89 -19.19
C PRO A 276 8.24 -0.62 -18.81
N VAL A 277 7.74 -1.31 -17.79
CA VAL A 277 6.42 -1.06 -17.17
C VAL A 277 6.60 -0.88 -15.67
N ILE A 278 5.94 0.12 -15.10
CA ILE A 278 6.00 0.39 -13.66
C ILE A 278 4.92 -0.49 -13.01
N ALA A 279 5.31 -1.32 -12.04
CA ALA A 279 4.41 -2.21 -11.32
C ALA A 279 4.23 -1.73 -9.88
N HIS A 280 2.99 -1.64 -9.43
CA HIS A 280 2.63 -1.48 -8.03
C HIS A 280 2.74 -2.83 -7.32
N VAL A 281 3.38 -2.87 -6.15
CA VAL A 281 3.65 -4.13 -5.42
C VAL A 281 2.99 -4.12 -4.04
N GLU A 282 3.19 -3.05 -3.26
CA GLU A 282 2.66 -2.98 -1.90
C GLU A 282 2.62 -1.51 -1.45
N HIS A 283 1.49 -1.09 -0.88
CA HIS A 283 1.27 0.26 -0.37
C HIS A 283 1.42 1.37 -1.43
N ASP A 284 2.53 2.09 -1.43
CA ASP A 284 2.94 3.06 -2.45
C ASP A 284 4.34 2.70 -3.00
N HIS A 285 4.72 1.42 -2.90
CA HIS A 285 5.96 0.87 -3.44
C HIS A 285 5.79 0.46 -4.90
N PHE A 286 6.70 0.98 -5.73
CA PHE A 286 6.75 0.68 -7.16
C PHE A 286 8.08 0.05 -7.53
N VAL A 287 8.02 -0.94 -8.42
CA VAL A 287 9.19 -1.47 -9.12
C VAL A 287 9.02 -1.27 -10.62
N THR A 288 10.12 -1.25 -11.37
CA THR A 288 10.03 -1.11 -12.84
C THR A 288 10.44 -2.39 -13.52
N VAL A 289 9.46 -3.12 -14.04
CA VAL A 289 9.68 -4.35 -14.79
C VAL A 289 10.31 -3.99 -16.13
N VAL A 290 11.54 -4.46 -16.35
CA VAL A 290 12.31 -4.24 -17.57
C VAL A 290 12.32 -5.46 -18.48
N GLU A 291 11.97 -6.64 -17.95
CA GLU A 291 11.89 -7.88 -18.71
C GLU A 291 10.85 -8.81 -18.08
N ALA A 292 10.09 -9.53 -18.91
CA ALA A 292 9.19 -10.61 -18.49
C ALA A 292 9.17 -11.66 -19.61
N ASN A 293 9.56 -12.90 -19.29
CA ASN A 293 9.73 -13.98 -20.27
C ASN A 293 9.40 -15.34 -19.62
N GLU A 294 9.64 -16.46 -20.29
CA GLU A 294 9.34 -17.80 -19.74
C GLU A 294 10.09 -18.14 -18.44
N LYS A 295 11.26 -17.54 -18.21
CA LYS A 295 12.07 -17.80 -17.01
C LYS A 295 11.58 -17.01 -15.79
N GLY A 296 10.94 -15.86 -16.01
CA GLY A 296 10.47 -15.01 -14.92
C GLY A 296 10.44 -13.54 -15.29
N VAL A 297 10.69 -12.70 -14.29
CA VAL A 297 10.58 -11.24 -14.36
C VAL A 297 11.88 -10.62 -13.89
N ALA A 298 12.37 -9.62 -14.63
CA ALA A 298 13.42 -8.75 -14.13
C ALA A 298 12.88 -7.34 -13.93
N TYR A 299 13.16 -6.76 -12.76
CA TYR A 299 12.78 -5.39 -12.43
C TYR A 299 13.98 -4.58 -11.97
N VAL A 300 13.81 -3.27 -11.98
CA VAL A 300 14.73 -2.31 -11.36
C VAL A 300 14.02 -1.67 -10.18
N CYS A 301 14.68 -1.66 -9.02
CA CYS A 301 14.18 -1.03 -7.81
C CYS A 301 15.24 -0.10 -7.21
N VAL A 302 14.81 1.08 -6.78
CA VAL A 302 15.67 2.11 -6.20
C VAL A 302 16.36 1.62 -4.91
N ASP A 303 15.70 0.73 -4.15
CA ASP A 303 16.25 0.14 -2.94
C ASP A 303 17.38 -0.86 -3.20
N CYS A 304 17.49 -1.38 -4.43
CA CYS A 304 18.43 -2.44 -4.77
C CYS A 304 19.73 -1.92 -5.41
N GLY A 305 19.94 -0.60 -5.51
CA GLY A 305 21.17 -0.06 -6.10
C GLY A 305 21.21 1.46 -6.23
N ALA A 306 22.29 1.96 -6.84
CA ALA A 306 22.42 3.40 -7.11
C ALA A 306 21.33 3.88 -8.08
N TRP A 307 20.90 5.14 -7.93
CA TRP A 307 19.88 5.75 -8.78
C TRP A 307 20.11 5.46 -10.29
N PRO A 308 19.06 5.05 -11.05
CA PRO A 308 17.65 4.93 -10.64
C PRO A 308 17.29 3.58 -10.00
N GLY A 309 18.26 2.74 -9.65
CA GLY A 309 18.05 1.49 -8.91
C GLY A 309 18.94 0.35 -9.40
N GLY A 310 18.88 -0.76 -8.67
CA GLY A 310 19.53 -2.02 -9.03
C GLY A 310 18.57 -2.98 -9.73
N ARG A 311 19.11 -3.80 -10.64
CA ARG A 311 18.36 -4.88 -11.28
C ARG A 311 18.20 -6.06 -10.32
N VAL A 312 17.00 -6.64 -10.32
CA VAL A 312 16.66 -7.88 -9.62
C VAL A 312 15.99 -8.81 -10.62
N ASP A 313 16.44 -10.06 -10.66
CA ASP A 313 15.89 -11.12 -11.49
C ASP A 313 15.12 -12.10 -10.58
N LEU A 314 13.85 -12.34 -10.89
CA LEU A 314 12.94 -13.20 -10.16
C LEU A 314 12.38 -14.31 -11.04
N SER A 315 12.12 -15.47 -10.44
CA SER A 315 11.24 -16.49 -11.03
C SER A 315 9.78 -16.03 -11.02
N TRP A 316 8.92 -16.69 -11.81
CA TRP A 316 7.47 -16.44 -11.75
C TRP A 316 6.86 -16.76 -10.38
N GLU A 317 7.40 -17.75 -9.66
CA GLU A 317 6.98 -18.05 -8.29
C GLU A 317 7.25 -16.87 -7.35
N GLN A 318 8.47 -16.32 -7.41
CA GLN A 318 8.84 -15.14 -6.63
C GLN A 318 8.01 -13.91 -7.03
N TRP A 319 7.78 -13.69 -8.33
CA TRP A 319 6.95 -12.59 -8.81
C TRP A 319 5.50 -12.69 -8.32
N ARG A 320 4.89 -13.88 -8.37
CA ARG A 320 3.55 -14.10 -7.81
C ARG A 320 3.51 -13.83 -6.31
N ALA A 321 4.56 -14.20 -5.57
CA ALA A 321 4.66 -13.94 -4.14
C ALA A 321 4.70 -12.43 -3.83
N MET A 322 5.26 -11.60 -4.71
CA MET A 322 5.25 -10.14 -4.57
C MET A 322 3.84 -9.52 -4.67
N GLN A 323 2.86 -10.22 -5.24
CA GLN A 323 1.47 -9.75 -5.37
C GLN A 323 1.31 -8.41 -6.10
N ALA A 324 2.09 -8.18 -7.16
CA ALA A 324 1.90 -7.01 -8.01
C ALA A 324 0.48 -7.01 -8.64
N ASP A 325 -0.24 -5.90 -8.53
CA ASP A 325 -1.68 -5.82 -8.84
C ASP A 325 -2.04 -4.72 -9.86
N GLY A 326 -1.16 -3.75 -10.08
CA GLY A 326 -1.35 -2.62 -10.98
C GLY A 326 -0.11 -2.33 -11.81
N TYR A 327 -0.32 -1.93 -13.07
CA TYR A 327 0.75 -1.63 -14.01
C TYR A 327 0.52 -0.28 -14.68
N ILE A 328 1.60 0.47 -14.90
CA ILE A 328 1.61 1.75 -15.61
C ILE A 328 2.59 1.65 -16.76
N CYS A 329 2.06 1.63 -17.99
CA CYS A 329 2.85 1.72 -19.21
C CYS A 329 3.02 3.19 -19.60
N VAL A 330 4.27 3.67 -19.58
CA VAL A 330 4.62 5.01 -20.07
C VAL A 330 5.21 4.89 -21.47
N VAL A 331 4.46 5.38 -22.45
CA VAL A 331 4.79 5.25 -23.89
C VAL A 331 4.81 6.62 -24.56
N LYS A 332 5.52 6.73 -25.68
CA LYS A 332 5.46 7.93 -26.52
C LYS A 332 4.04 8.13 -27.07
N ALA A 333 3.50 9.34 -26.95
CA ALA A 333 2.17 9.65 -27.45
C ALA A 333 2.10 9.45 -28.99
N GLY A 334 1.00 8.87 -29.47
CA GLY A 334 0.79 8.55 -30.88
C GLY A 334 1.64 7.41 -31.43
N SER A 335 2.49 6.77 -30.61
CA SER A 335 3.23 5.57 -31.01
C SER A 335 2.29 4.38 -31.24
N GLU A 336 2.77 3.34 -31.93
CA GLU A 336 1.99 2.11 -32.08
C GLU A 336 1.63 1.47 -30.73
N ALA A 337 2.54 1.52 -29.74
CA ALA A 337 2.25 1.06 -28.39
C ALA A 337 1.12 1.88 -27.74
N ASP A 338 1.12 3.21 -27.88
CA ASP A 338 0.03 4.07 -27.39
C ASP A 338 -1.30 3.73 -28.06
N LYS A 339 -1.32 3.55 -29.38
CA LYS A 339 -2.53 3.18 -30.12
C LYS A 339 -3.09 1.83 -29.70
N VAL A 340 -2.22 0.83 -29.50
CA VAL A 340 -2.62 -0.52 -29.06
C VAL A 340 -3.18 -0.45 -27.63
N LEU A 341 -2.47 0.19 -26.70
CA LEU A 341 -2.92 0.35 -25.32
C LEU A 341 -4.24 1.13 -25.24
N ALA A 342 -4.38 2.23 -26.00
CA ALA A 342 -5.60 3.01 -26.04
C ALA A 342 -6.81 2.18 -26.51
N LYS A 343 -6.63 1.31 -27.51
CA LYS A 343 -7.67 0.39 -27.97
C LYS A 343 -8.01 -0.70 -26.95
N LEU A 344 -7.01 -1.21 -26.22
CA LEU A 344 -7.22 -2.18 -25.15
C LEU A 344 -8.01 -1.60 -23.97
N LEU A 345 -7.89 -0.28 -23.76
CA LEU A 345 -8.58 0.45 -22.69
C LEU A 345 -9.93 1.03 -23.10
N ASP A 346 -10.29 0.94 -24.38
CA ASP A 346 -11.57 1.43 -24.89
C ASP A 346 -12.71 0.50 -24.42
N PRO A 347 -13.65 0.97 -23.57
CA PRO A 347 -14.74 0.13 -23.08
C PRO A 347 -15.71 -0.30 -24.19
N ASP A 348 -15.78 0.46 -25.28
CA ASP A 348 -16.64 0.20 -26.43
C ASP A 348 -15.94 -0.65 -27.50
N ALA A 349 -14.63 -0.86 -27.37
CA ALA A 349 -13.94 -1.85 -28.17
C ALA A 349 -14.52 -3.22 -27.82
N LYS A 350 -15.41 -3.71 -28.69
CA LYS A 350 -15.68 -5.14 -28.80
C LYS A 350 -14.31 -5.81 -28.76
N GLN A 351 -14.16 -6.91 -28.01
CA GLN A 351 -12.93 -7.72 -27.98
C GLN A 351 -12.60 -8.37 -29.36
N GLU A 352 -12.94 -7.69 -30.44
CA GLU A 352 -12.41 -7.87 -31.76
C GLU A 352 -10.91 -7.61 -31.71
N THR A 353 -10.19 -8.52 -32.34
CA THR A 353 -8.74 -8.55 -32.43
C THR A 353 -8.20 -7.22 -32.96
N VAL A 354 -7.49 -6.45 -32.13
CA VAL A 354 -6.66 -5.35 -32.63
C VAL A 354 -5.58 -5.99 -33.50
N SER A 355 -5.65 -5.78 -34.82
CA SER A 355 -4.69 -6.33 -35.81
C SER A 355 -4.55 -7.87 -35.82
N GLY A 356 -5.61 -8.61 -35.50
CA GLY A 356 -5.58 -10.09 -35.49
C GLY A 356 -4.91 -10.71 -34.25
N VAL A 357 -4.39 -9.89 -33.34
CA VAL A 357 -3.72 -10.34 -32.12
C VAL A 357 -4.68 -10.23 -30.94
N ARG A 358 -4.98 -11.36 -30.30
CA ARG A 358 -5.58 -11.34 -28.95
C ARG A 358 -4.47 -11.05 -27.96
N PHE A 359 -4.73 -10.15 -27.01
CA PHE A 359 -3.88 -9.95 -25.84
C PHE A 359 -4.54 -10.68 -24.65
N PRO A 360 -4.45 -12.02 -24.57
CA PRO A 360 -4.94 -12.72 -23.39
C PRO A 360 -4.23 -12.14 -22.16
N GLY A 361 -4.99 -11.92 -21.09
CA GLY A 361 -4.42 -11.58 -19.80
C GLY A 361 -4.20 -10.10 -19.49
N VAL A 362 -4.38 -9.18 -20.45
CA VAL A 362 -4.42 -7.74 -20.17
C VAL A 362 -5.87 -7.30 -19.99
N ARG A 363 -6.16 -6.62 -18.88
CA ARG A 363 -7.48 -6.05 -18.60
C ARG A 363 -7.34 -4.58 -18.22
N VAL A 364 -8.35 -3.80 -18.55
CA VAL A 364 -8.54 -2.48 -17.95
C VAL A 364 -8.60 -2.69 -16.44
N ALA A 365 -7.82 -1.92 -15.68
CA ALA A 365 -8.04 -1.82 -14.25
C ALA A 365 -9.47 -1.29 -14.08
N MET A 366 -10.42 -2.16 -13.71
CA MET A 366 -11.84 -1.80 -13.61
C MET A 366 -12.07 -0.84 -12.42
N ASN A 367 -11.72 0.42 -12.63
CA ASN A 367 -12.33 1.61 -12.06
C ASN A 367 -11.54 2.83 -12.57
N PRO A 368 -12.16 3.82 -13.25
CA PRO A 368 -11.60 5.16 -13.19
C PRO A 368 -11.63 5.57 -11.72
N PHE A 369 -10.46 5.53 -11.09
CA PHE A 369 -10.23 5.85 -9.68
C PHE A 369 -11.10 7.04 -9.25
N ARG A 370 -11.98 6.83 -8.27
CA ARG A 370 -12.60 7.98 -7.59
C ARG A 370 -11.47 8.78 -6.93
N PRO A 371 -11.54 10.13 -6.93
CA PRO A 371 -10.59 10.94 -6.17
C PRO A 371 -10.48 10.40 -4.72
N GLY A 372 -9.31 9.92 -4.32
CA GLY A 372 -9.06 9.37 -2.98
C GLY A 372 -9.02 7.83 -2.85
N GLN A 373 -9.26 7.08 -3.93
CA GLN A 373 -8.99 5.63 -3.95
C GLN A 373 -7.56 5.37 -4.47
N THR A 374 -6.72 4.74 -3.65
CA THR A 374 -5.47 4.11 -4.08
C THR A 374 -5.72 2.61 -4.32
N LEU A 375 -4.97 1.95 -5.21
CA LEU A 375 -5.01 0.47 -5.30
C LEU A 375 -4.65 -0.18 -3.96
N GLY A 376 -3.76 0.46 -3.19
CA GLY A 376 -3.46 0.11 -1.80
C GLY A 376 -4.72 -0.11 -0.96
N ASN A 377 -5.74 0.75 -1.07
CA ASN A 377 -6.99 0.56 -0.32
C ASN A 377 -7.75 -0.71 -0.74
N ILE A 378 -7.70 -1.11 -2.01
CA ILE A 378 -8.38 -2.31 -2.51
C ILE A 378 -7.59 -3.57 -2.16
N ALA A 379 -6.26 -3.54 -2.26
CA ALA A 379 -5.38 -4.63 -1.86
C ALA A 379 -5.38 -4.83 -0.34
N GLU A 380 -5.40 -3.75 0.44
CA GLU A 380 -5.47 -3.76 1.91
C GLU A 380 -6.86 -4.25 2.38
N LEU A 381 -7.94 -3.80 1.74
CA LEU A 381 -9.27 -4.38 1.95
C LEU A 381 -9.29 -5.86 1.56
N SER A 382 -8.72 -6.26 0.42
CA SER A 382 -8.65 -7.65 -0.05
C SER A 382 -7.79 -8.55 0.85
N ALA A 383 -6.69 -8.05 1.40
CA ALA A 383 -5.86 -8.75 2.38
C ALA A 383 -6.61 -8.91 3.72
N MET A 384 -7.30 -7.86 4.16
CA MET A 384 -8.20 -7.91 5.32
C MET A 384 -9.33 -8.92 5.10
N TYR A 385 -9.91 -8.99 3.89
CA TYR A 385 -10.95 -9.95 3.51
C TYR A 385 -10.43 -11.39 3.37
N ARG A 386 -9.17 -11.60 2.92
CA ARG A 386 -8.54 -12.93 2.90
C ARG A 386 -8.35 -13.49 4.31
N GLY A 387 -8.11 -12.64 5.31
CA GLY A 387 -8.11 -13.00 6.72
C GLY A 387 -9.49 -13.39 7.28
N LEU A 388 -10.58 -13.18 6.53
CA LEU A 388 -11.96 -13.49 6.91
C LEU A 388 -12.52 -14.75 6.20
N GLN A 389 -11.67 -15.55 5.54
CA GLN A 389 -12.10 -16.83 4.95
C GLN A 389 -12.74 -17.74 6.02
N GLY A 390 -14.07 -17.95 5.91
CA GLY A 390 -14.87 -18.73 6.87
C GLY A 390 -16.05 -17.98 7.49
N HIS A 391 -16.19 -16.67 7.23
CA HIS A 391 -17.32 -15.87 7.71
C HIS A 391 -18.30 -15.50 6.59
N ILE A 392 -19.61 -15.59 6.86
CA ILE A 392 -20.67 -15.15 5.94
C ILE A 392 -20.84 -13.63 6.11
N MET A 393 -20.60 -12.87 5.05
CA MET A 393 -20.93 -11.44 4.97
C MET A 393 -22.13 -11.24 4.05
N ALA A 394 -23.20 -10.64 4.57
CA ALA A 394 -24.29 -10.11 3.76
C ALA A 394 -23.95 -8.66 3.36
N LEU A 395 -23.69 -8.44 2.06
CA LEU A 395 -23.43 -7.11 1.52
C LEU A 395 -24.75 -6.53 0.99
N ALA A 396 -25.38 -5.63 1.73
CA ALA A 396 -26.51 -4.85 1.24
C ALA A 396 -25.98 -3.63 0.46
N VAL A 397 -25.98 -3.70 -0.87
CA VAL A 397 -25.70 -2.56 -1.74
C VAL A 397 -27.04 -2.06 -2.29
N GLY A 398 -27.71 -1.18 -1.54
CA GLY A 398 -29.01 -0.61 -1.93
C GLY A 398 -29.03 0.91 -1.72
N GLY A 399 -29.07 1.68 -2.81
CA GLY A 399 -29.36 3.12 -2.81
C GLY A 399 -28.33 4.00 -3.54
N PRO A 400 -28.76 5.04 -4.30
CA PRO A 400 -27.85 6.04 -4.85
C PRO A 400 -27.29 6.94 -3.73
N PRO A 401 -25.97 7.22 -3.68
CA PRO A 401 -25.38 7.95 -2.56
C PRO A 401 -25.64 9.46 -2.64
N PRO A 402 -25.72 10.16 -1.49
CA PRO A 402 -25.75 11.62 -1.44
C PRO A 402 -24.44 12.21 -2.02
N SER A 403 -24.52 13.42 -2.55
CA SER A 403 -23.41 14.14 -3.16
C SER A 403 -22.26 14.37 -2.16
N PHE A 404 -21.14 13.66 -2.33
CA PHE A 404 -19.90 13.88 -1.57
C PHE A 404 -18.98 14.88 -2.29
N VAL A 405 -18.45 15.85 -1.53
CA VAL A 405 -17.46 16.86 -1.96
C VAL A 405 -16.04 16.28 -1.78
N CYS A 406 -15.13 16.60 -2.71
CA CYS A 406 -13.75 16.12 -2.83
C CYS A 406 -12.89 16.32 -1.56
N GLY A 407 -12.15 15.27 -1.12
CA GLY A 407 -11.08 15.37 -0.11
C GLY A 407 -11.10 14.39 1.07
N GLN A 408 -12.00 13.41 1.11
CA GLN A 408 -12.09 12.43 2.21
C GLN A 408 -11.76 11.01 1.72
N PRO A 409 -10.90 10.23 2.41
CA PRO A 409 -10.78 8.79 2.19
C PRO A 409 -12.07 8.07 2.68
N PRO A 410 -12.38 6.85 2.17
CA PRO A 410 -13.65 6.19 2.41
C PRO A 410 -13.91 5.88 3.88
N ALA A 411 -15.17 5.99 4.31
CA ALA A 411 -15.62 5.56 5.63
C ALA A 411 -15.63 4.02 5.72
N TYR A 412 -15.01 3.49 6.77
CA TYR A 412 -15.07 2.06 7.10
C TYR A 412 -16.34 1.74 7.90
N PRO A 413 -17.06 0.64 7.61
CA PRO A 413 -18.08 0.16 8.52
C PRO A 413 -17.44 -0.42 9.79
N PRO A 414 -18.00 -0.21 10.98
CA PRO A 414 -17.58 -0.85 12.22
C PRO A 414 -17.86 -2.35 12.17
N CYS A 415 -16.99 -3.14 12.79
CA CYS A 415 -17.24 -4.55 13.03
C CYS A 415 -18.41 -4.73 14.02
N PRO A 416 -19.29 -5.73 13.82
CA PRO A 416 -20.33 -6.05 14.79
C PRO A 416 -19.72 -6.48 16.14
N PRO A 417 -20.42 -6.26 17.27
CA PRO A 417 -20.00 -6.80 18.56
C PRO A 417 -20.06 -8.33 18.55
N PHE A 418 -19.04 -8.98 19.11
CA PHE A 418 -19.08 -10.43 19.38
C PHE A 418 -19.85 -10.66 20.67
N THR A 419 -20.92 -11.46 20.61
CA THR A 419 -21.57 -12.11 21.75
C THR A 419 -20.80 -13.33 22.21
#